data_AF-A0A1W2H973-F1
#
_entry.id   AF-A0A1W2H973-F1
#
_cell.length_a   1.000
_cell.length_b   1.000
_cell.length_c   1.000
_cell.angle_alpha   90.00
_cell.angle_beta   90.00
_cell.angle_gamma   90.00
#
_symmetry.space_group_name_H-M   'P 1'
#
loop_
_entity.id
_entity.type
_entity.pdbx_description
1 polymer ?
#
loop_
_entity_poly.entity_id
_entity_poly.type
_entity_poly.pdbx_seq_one_letter_code
_entity_poly.pdbx_strand_id
1 'polypeptide(L)' 'MTVFFSFILLFITYFLTVLALLQVYLPEGINIMNENDWKMHQYVAYKKILWASLAISSFITGMMFRFFVYPYS' A
#
# COMPACT_ATOMS: atom_id res chain seq x y z
N MET A 1 14.96 -19.72 10.73
CA MET A 1 14.02 -19.51 9.60
C MET A 1 12.68 -18.94 10.05
N THR A 2 12.15 -19.33 11.21
CA THR A 2 10.82 -18.93 11.71
C THR A 2 10.63 -17.41 11.81
N VAL A 3 11.62 -16.70 12.36
CA VAL A 3 11.56 -15.24 12.54
C VAL A 3 11.46 -14.48 11.21
N PHE A 4 12.21 -14.91 10.20
CA PHE A 4 12.17 -14.31 8.87
C PHE A 4 10.81 -14.53 8.19
N PHE A 5 10.24 -15.73 8.32
CA PHE A 5 8.91 -16.02 7.79
C PHE A 5 7.82 -15.19 8.46
N SER A 6 7.92 -14.98 9.78
CA SER A 6 7.01 -14.10 10.53
C SER A 6 7.05 -12.65 10.02
N PHE A 7 8.23 -12.12 9.66
CA PHE A 7 8.34 -10.77 9.09
C PHE A 7 7.72 -10.65 7.71
N ILE A 8 7.88 -11.66 6.86
CA ILE A 8 7.24 -11.69 5.54
C ILE A 8 5.72 -11.71 5.69
N LEU A 9 5.21 -12.56 6.58
CA LEU A 9 3.77 -12.65 6.87
C LEU A 9 3.24 -11.31 7.36
N LEU A 10 3.93 -10.70 8.33
CA LEU A 10 3.59 -9.40 8.87
C LEU A 10 3.56 -8.31 7.79
N PHE A 11 4.57 -8.26 6.91
CA PHE A 11 4.64 -7.31 5.80
C PHE A 11 3.46 -7.48 4.84
N ILE A 12 3.13 -8.72 4.46
CA ILE A 12 2.02 -9.03 3.56
C ILE A 12 0.68 -8.64 4.19
N THR A 13 0.48 -8.95 5.47
CA THR A 13 -0.75 -8.56 6.19
C THR A 13 -0.90 -7.05 6.23
N TYR A 14 0.14 -6.30 6.60
CA TYR A 14 0.09 -4.84 6.60
C TYR A 14 -0.15 -4.26 5.21
N PHE A 15 0.50 -4.82 4.18
CA PHE A 15 0.28 -4.40 2.80
C PHE A 15 -1.18 -4.59 2.37
N LEU A 16 -1.78 -5.76 2.67
CA LEU A 16 -3.18 -6.03 2.37
C LEU A 16 -4.14 -5.12 3.15
N THR A 17 -3.87 -4.85 4.42
CA THR A 17 -4.69 -3.95 5.24
C THR A 17 -4.64 -2.52 4.70
N VAL A 18 -3.45 -2.02 4.36
CA VAL A 18 -3.29 -0.67 3.80
C VAL A 18 -3.91 -0.59 2.40
N LEU A 19 -3.80 -1.65 1.59
CA LEU A 19 -4.44 -1.74 0.29
C LEU A 19 -5.97 -1.68 0.41
N ALA A 20 -6.55 -2.44 1.34
CA ALA A 20 -7.98 -2.42 1.62
C ALA A 20 -8.44 -1.05 2.13
N LEU A 21 -7.68 -0.43 3.05
CA LEU A 21 -7.97 0.91 3.56
C LEU A 21 -7.90 1.95 2.45
N LEU A 22 -6.88 1.94 1.60
CA LEU A 22 -6.77 2.86 0.47
C LEU A 22 -7.88 2.63 -0.57
N GLN A 23 -8.26 1.40 -0.85
CA GLN A 23 -9.38 1.10 -1.75
C GLN A 23 -10.72 1.61 -1.21
N VAL A 24 -10.92 1.57 0.11
CA VAL A 24 -12.13 2.09 0.78
C VAL A 24 -12.09 3.62 0.90
N TYR A 25 -10.94 4.23 1.21
CA TYR A 25 -10.78 5.66 1.40
C TYR A 25 -10.60 6.46 0.10
N LEU A 26 -10.17 5.83 -0.99
CA LEU A 26 -10.13 6.41 -2.33
C LEU A 26 -11.21 5.79 -3.23
N PRO A 27 -12.51 6.09 -2.99
CA PRO A 27 -13.49 5.93 -4.06
C PRO A 27 -13.18 6.89 -5.24
N GLU A 28 -12.35 7.92 -5.01
CA GLU A 28 -11.89 8.97 -5.93
C GLU A 28 -10.69 8.57 -6.81
N GLY A 29 -10.44 7.28 -7.01
CA GLY A 29 -9.55 6.83 -8.11
C GLY A 29 -10.11 7.15 -9.50
N ILE A 30 -11.32 7.70 -9.58
CA ILE A 30 -12.00 8.19 -10.77
C ILE A 30 -11.51 9.61 -11.03
N ASN A 31 -10.27 9.76 -11.50
CA ASN A 31 -9.91 10.98 -12.21
C ASN A 31 -10.77 11.01 -13.46
N ILE A 32 -11.84 11.80 -13.42
CA ILE A 32 -12.64 12.15 -14.60
C ILE A 32 -11.76 13.13 -15.38
N MET A 33 -10.71 12.62 -16.03
CA MET A 33 -9.97 13.39 -17.02
C MET A 33 -10.93 13.60 -18.19
N ASN A 34 -11.47 14.81 -18.26
CA ASN A 34 -12.29 15.29 -19.36
C ASN A 34 -11.38 15.56 -20.55
N GLU A 35 -10.89 14.49 -21.17
CA GLU A 35 -10.09 14.54 -22.38
C GLU A 35 -11.00 14.29 -23.57
N ASN A 36 -11.74 15.33 -23.97
CA ASN A 36 -12.31 15.66 -25.29
C ASN A 36 -12.94 14.54 -26.18
N ASP A 37 -13.08 13.33 -25.68
CA ASP A 37 -13.50 12.15 -26.41
C ASP A 37 -14.33 11.31 -25.43
N TRP A 38 -15.54 10.99 -25.86
CA TRP A 38 -16.68 10.55 -25.03
C TRP A 38 -16.53 9.11 -24.50
N LYS A 39 -15.29 8.67 -24.26
CA LYS A 39 -14.95 7.41 -23.62
C LYS A 39 -14.45 7.69 -22.22
N MET A 40 -15.38 7.65 -21.26
CA MET A 40 -15.05 7.59 -19.85
C MET A 40 -14.31 6.28 -19.56
N HIS A 41 -13.01 6.25 -19.83
CA HIS A 41 -12.14 5.22 -19.31
C HIS A 41 -11.97 5.50 -17.82
N GLN A 42 -12.66 4.72 -16.99
CA GLN A 42 -12.35 4.58 -15.57
C GLN A 42 -10.92 4.05 -15.45
N TYR A 43 -9.93 4.94 -15.58
CA TYR A 43 -8.57 4.69 -15.17
C TYR A 43 -8.57 4.76 -13.65
N VAL A 44 -9.08 3.70 -13.02
CA VAL A 44 -8.75 3.41 -11.62
C VAL A 44 -7.24 3.51 -11.55
N ALA A 45 -6.72 4.50 -10.84
CA ALA A 45 -5.28 4.72 -10.68
C ALA A 45 -4.69 3.63 -9.77
N TYR A 46 -4.95 2.36 -10.10
CA TYR A 46 -4.58 1.16 -9.38
C TYR A 46 -3.08 1.10 -9.18
N LYS A 47 -2.31 1.56 -10.19
CA LYS A 47 -0.87 1.77 -10.08
C LYS A 47 -0.52 2.71 -8.94
N LYS A 48 -1.17 3.88 -8.83
CA LYS A 48 -0.93 4.87 -7.77
C LYS A 48 -1.28 4.30 -6.39
N ILE A 49 -2.40 3.59 -6.28
CA ILE A 49 -2.83 2.94 -5.03
C ILE A 49 -1.84 1.84 -4.61
N LEU A 50 -1.38 1.02 -5.55
CA LEU A 50 -0.35 0.00 -5.30
C LEU A 50 0.99 0.58 -4.83
N TRP A 51 1.47 1.64 -5.48
CA TRP A 51 2.71 2.29 -5.06
C TRP A 51 2.56 2.95 -3.69
N ALA A 52 1.42 3.57 -3.40
CA ALA A 52 1.13 4.15 -2.10
C ALA A 52 1.05 3.08 -0.99
N SER A 53 0.36 1.97 -1.24
CA SER A 53 0.24 0.89 -0.26
C SER A 53 1.61 0.24 0.02
N LEU A 54 2.43 0.08 -1.01
CA LEU A 54 3.79 -0.48 -0.90
C LEU A 54 4.74 0.47 -0.15
N ALA A 55 4.65 1.78 -0.40
CA ALA A 55 5.45 2.77 0.31
C ALA A 55 5.10 2.80 1.81
N ILE A 56 3.82 2.80 2.14
CA ILE A 56 3.32 2.82 3.53
C ILE A 56 3.68 1.51 4.23
N SER A 57 3.44 0.35 3.60
CA SER A 57 3.76 -0.94 4.22
C SER A 57 5.27 -1.13 4.44
N SER A 58 6.10 -0.67 3.50
CA SER A 58 7.57 -0.67 3.63
C SER A 58 8.02 0.22 4.78
N PHE A 59 7.47 1.44 4.89
CA PHE A 59 7.79 2.36 5.97
C PHE A 59 7.44 1.78 7.35
N ILE A 60 6.23 1.26 7.52
CA ILE A 60 5.78 0.64 8.78
C ILE A 60 6.64 -0.57 9.12
N THR A 61 6.94 -1.42 8.14
CA THR A 61 7.77 -2.61 8.36
C THR A 61 9.21 -2.23 8.72
N GLY A 62 9.77 -1.21 8.09
CA GLY A 62 11.08 -0.66 8.45
C GLY A 62 11.12 -0.07 9.85
N MET A 63 10.07 0.66 10.26
CA MET A 63 9.93 1.15 11.63
C MET A 63 9.84 -0.02 12.62
N MET A 64 9.02 -1.03 12.37
CA MET A 64 8.93 -2.19 13.24
C MET A 64 10.25 -2.94 13.31
N PHE A 65 10.99 -3.07 12.21
CA PHE A 65 12.31 -3.67 12.23
C PHE A 65 13.27 -2.88 13.13
N ARG A 66 13.25 -1.54 13.04
CA ARG A 66 14.05 -0.68 13.92
C ARG A 66 13.66 -0.82 15.39
N PHE A 67 12.37 -0.78 15.74
CA PHE A 67 11.94 -0.82 17.14
C PHE A 67 12.01 -2.22 17.79
N PHE A 68 11.69 -3.28 17.04
CA PHE A 68 11.57 -4.63 17.59
C PHE A 68 12.82 -5.50 17.36
N VAL A 69 13.56 -5.30 16.26
CA VAL A 69 14.74 -6.12 15.94
C VAL A 69 16.04 -5.48 16.41
N TYR A 70 16.14 -4.15 16.34
CA TYR A 70 17.28 -3.38 16.85
C TYR A 70 16.85 -2.27 17.82
N PRO A 71 16.28 -2.62 18.99
CA PRO A 71 15.80 -1.62 19.96
C PRO A 71 16.90 -0.70 20.50
N TYR A 72 18.17 -1.08 20.38
CA TYR A 72 19.32 -0.34 20.86
C TYR A 72 20.43 -0.33 19.81
N SER A 73 20.49 0.75 19.03
CA SER A 73 21.74 1.28 18.47
C SER A 73 21.85 2.74 18.87
#